data_AF-A0A8C7G158-F1
#
_entry.id   AF-A0A8C7G158-F1
#
_cell.length_a   1.000
_cell.length_b   1.000
_cell.length_c   1.000
_cell.angle_alpha   90.00
_cell.angle_beta   90.00
_cell.angle_gamma   90.00
#
_symmetry.space_group_name_H-M   'P 1'
#
loop_
_entity.id
_entity.type
_entity.pdbx_description
1 polymer ?
#
loop_
_entity_poly.entity_id
_entity_poly.type
_entity_poly.pdbx_seq_one_letter_code
_entity_poly.pdbx_strand_id
1 'polypeptide(L)'
;MYYFRGQAAGLLEEVRMQKELVPQHPLGMVFVTLQSEAMATYILKDFNALDCGNGDSAVRCGCGREPQPSSCSGTLKVRNWRVDYAPHPRNVYWDNLSVQGFRWWVRCLLLNFFLFFLLTFLTTPSIIISTMDKFNVTKPIYYLNSAVVSQFFPTLLLWSFSALLPTIVYYSTLGECHWNRSREQLIMMHKLYIFLLFMVLILPSLGLTSLAVFFRWLFDKEFLADGKLRFECVFLPDQGAFFVNYVITAGLVGSGMELLRLPGLLLYTIRMALARSAAERKYVKQNQAYEFEYGAMYGWTLCVFTVIMAYSITCPVIVPFGLLYLMLKHLVDKHNLYFAYLPARLDRQVHLGAVNQALAAPIICLIWLYFFSVLRTGFMADTSLFTLVVLCVTVCICISYTCFGHFKYLSPHNYKVWCSCGVRVVFVWCSCGVRVVFVWC
;
A
#
# COMPACT_ATOMS: atom_id res chain seq x y z
N MET A 1 -4.35 34.54 32.82
CA MET A 1 -3.13 33.90 33.38
C MET A 1 -3.45 32.86 34.45
N TYR A 2 -4.33 33.15 35.42
CA TYR A 2 -4.76 32.19 36.45
C TYR A 2 -5.43 30.92 35.90
N TYR A 3 -6.32 31.04 34.90
CA TYR A 3 -6.98 29.89 34.27
C TYR A 3 -5.99 28.85 33.71
N PHE A 4 -5.03 29.27 32.86
CA PHE A 4 -4.02 28.38 32.30
C PHE A 4 -3.08 27.79 33.35
N ARG A 5 -2.80 28.53 34.43
CA ARG A 5 -1.99 28.02 35.54
C ARG A 5 -2.71 26.93 36.32
N GLY A 6 -4.01 27.08 36.54
CA GLY A 6 -4.87 26.04 37.11
C GLY A 6 -4.95 24.80 36.20
N GLN A 7 -5.14 25.00 34.89
CA GLN A 7 -5.18 23.89 33.93
C GLN A 7 -3.86 23.13 33.83
N ALA A 8 -2.72 23.85 33.85
CA ALA A 8 -1.40 23.24 33.87
C ALA A 8 -1.15 22.43 35.16
N ALA A 9 -1.62 22.93 36.30
CA ALA A 9 -1.53 22.20 37.57
C ALA A 9 -2.39 20.92 37.54
N GLY A 10 -3.62 20.98 37.00
CA GLY A 10 -4.48 19.82 36.83
C GLY A 10 -3.86 18.74 35.93
N LEU A 11 -3.32 19.13 34.76
CA LEU A 11 -2.63 18.22 33.85
C LEU A 11 -1.38 17.59 34.49
N LEU A 12 -0.63 18.35 35.30
CA LEU A 12 0.53 17.83 36.01
C LEU A 12 0.12 16.75 37.03
N GLU A 13 -1.01 16.95 37.70
CA GLU A 13 -1.56 15.99 38.66
C GLU A 13 -2.00 14.70 37.95
N GLU A 14 -2.68 14.79 36.80
CA GLU A 14 -3.01 13.64 35.96
C GLU A 14 -1.76 12.87 35.52
N VAL A 15 -0.70 13.57 35.10
CA VAL A 15 0.58 12.94 34.73
C VAL A 15 1.21 12.19 35.92
N ARG A 16 1.12 12.73 37.14
CA ARG A 16 1.61 12.04 38.35
C ARG A 16 0.81 10.77 38.62
N MET A 17 -0.52 10.85 38.59
CA MET A 17 -1.39 9.68 38.77
C MET A 17 -1.09 8.59 37.74
N GLN A 18 -0.94 8.96 36.46
CA GLN A 18 -0.58 8.00 35.41
C GLN A 18 0.79 7.37 35.65
N LYS A 19 1.78 8.14 36.11
CA LYS A 19 3.13 7.63 36.41
C LYS A 19 3.13 6.58 37.51
N GLU A 20 2.22 6.66 38.48
CA GLU A 20 2.05 5.65 39.54
C GLU A 20 1.35 4.38 39.05
N LEU A 21 0.49 4.49 38.03
CA LEU A 21 -0.23 3.36 37.42
C LEU A 21 0.64 2.54 36.45
N VAL A 22 1.56 3.18 35.72
CA VAL A 22 2.39 2.54 34.67
C VAL A 22 3.12 1.27 35.14
N PRO A 23 3.79 1.23 36.31
CA PRO A 23 4.49 0.02 36.78
C PRO A 23 3.58 -1.20 36.99
N GLN A 24 2.27 -0.99 37.20
CA GLN A 24 1.32 -2.08 37.44
C GLN A 24 0.98 -2.85 36.15
N HIS A 25 1.24 -2.28 34.96
CA HIS A 25 0.85 -2.83 33.67
C HIS A 25 2.06 -3.00 32.74
N PRO A 26 2.99 -3.94 33.03
CA PRO A 26 4.17 -4.15 32.20
C PRO A 26 3.80 -4.78 30.85
N LEU A 27 4.40 -4.27 29.78
CA LEU A 27 4.17 -4.74 28.39
C LEU A 27 4.87 -6.07 28.07
N GLY A 28 5.76 -6.56 28.93
CA GLY A 28 6.54 -7.79 28.68
C GLY A 28 7.58 -7.66 27.56
N MET A 29 7.98 -6.43 27.21
CA MET A 29 8.95 -6.11 26.16
C MET A 29 9.96 -5.10 26.69
N VAL A 30 11.22 -5.25 26.27
CA VAL A 30 12.33 -4.43 26.72
C VAL A 30 13.24 -4.14 25.53
N PHE A 31 13.68 -2.88 25.42
CA PHE A 31 14.73 -2.48 24.50
C PHE A 31 16.07 -2.55 25.23
N VAL A 32 16.98 -3.39 24.73
CA VAL A 32 18.32 -3.57 25.30
C VAL A 32 19.33 -2.90 24.38
N THR A 33 20.12 -1.98 24.94
CA THR A 33 21.24 -1.36 24.25
C THR A 33 22.54 -2.11 24.58
N LEU A 34 23.31 -2.43 23.55
CA LEU A 34 24.58 -3.14 23.66
C LEU A 34 25.72 -2.22 23.22
N GLN A 35 26.94 -2.51 23.69
CA GLN A 35 28.10 -1.66 23.40
C GLN A 35 28.52 -1.70 21.92
N SER A 36 28.35 -2.85 21.24
CA SER A 36 28.71 -3.01 19.84
C SER A 36 27.66 -3.78 19.05
N GLU A 37 27.59 -3.49 17.74
CA GLU A 37 26.69 -4.19 16.80
C GLU A 37 27.03 -5.69 16.69
N ALA A 38 28.30 -6.05 16.85
CA ALA A 38 28.75 -7.44 16.83
C ALA A 38 28.13 -8.26 17.98
N MET A 39 28.00 -7.67 19.18
CA MET A 39 27.33 -8.32 20.31
C MET A 39 25.84 -8.54 20.03
N ALA A 40 25.16 -7.54 19.48
CA ALA A 40 23.74 -7.66 19.11
C ALA A 40 23.53 -8.78 18.07
N THR A 41 24.39 -8.82 17.07
CA THR A 41 24.35 -9.83 16.01
C THR A 41 24.65 -11.23 16.54
N TYR A 42 25.58 -11.35 17.50
CA TYR A 42 25.89 -12.62 18.14
C TYR A 42 24.69 -13.16 18.93
N ILE A 43 24.06 -12.33 19.76
CA ILE A 43 22.87 -12.70 20.52
C ILE A 43 21.72 -13.07 19.59
N LEU A 44 21.46 -12.25 18.55
CA LEU A 44 20.40 -12.55 17.60
C LEU A 44 20.62 -13.89 16.89
N LYS A 45 21.86 -14.21 16.52
CA LYS A 45 22.18 -15.51 15.90
C LYS A 45 21.96 -16.69 16.85
N ASP A 46 22.28 -16.53 18.13
CA ASP A 46 22.07 -17.58 19.13
C ASP A 46 20.58 -17.89 19.31
N PHE A 47 19.74 -16.86 19.42
CA PHE A 47 18.29 -17.02 19.54
C PHE A 47 17.63 -17.49 18.24
N ASN A 48 18.10 -17.05 17.06
CA ASN A 48 17.53 -17.44 15.77
C ASN A 48 18.07 -18.77 15.22
N ALA A 49 19.16 -19.32 15.77
CA ALA A 49 19.67 -20.64 15.37
C ALA A 49 18.69 -21.79 15.69
N LEU A 50 17.66 -21.50 16.50
CA LEU A 50 16.53 -22.37 16.82
C LEU A 50 15.44 -22.40 15.74
N ASP A 51 15.30 -21.32 14.97
CA ASP A 51 14.24 -21.15 13.97
C ASP A 51 14.78 -21.45 12.57
N CYS A 52 14.88 -22.73 12.21
CA CYS A 52 15.05 -23.10 10.81
C CYS A 52 13.69 -22.99 10.08
N GLY A 53 13.26 -21.76 9.78
CA GLY A 53 12.09 -21.49 8.95
C GLY A 53 11.70 -20.01 8.95
N ASN A 54 11.73 -19.35 7.78
CA ASN A 54 11.32 -17.95 7.62
C ASN A 54 9.80 -17.82 7.44
N GLY A 55 9.14 -17.00 8.26
CA GLY A 55 7.73 -16.61 8.12
C GLY A 55 6.80 -17.36 9.09
N ASP A 56 5.57 -16.84 9.26
CA ASP A 56 4.52 -17.17 10.26
C ASP A 56 4.09 -18.66 10.36
N SER A 57 4.85 -19.60 9.80
CA SER A 57 4.72 -21.05 9.94
C SER A 57 6.11 -21.68 9.99
N ALA A 58 6.90 -21.33 11.02
CA ALA A 58 8.19 -21.97 11.26
C ALA A 58 8.00 -23.44 11.66
N VAL A 59 8.30 -24.34 10.74
CA VAL A 59 8.45 -25.78 11.02
C VAL A 59 9.68 -25.93 11.91
N ARG A 60 9.46 -26.38 13.14
CA ARG A 60 10.51 -26.63 14.14
C ARG A 60 11.41 -27.76 13.63
N CYS A 61 12.48 -27.42 12.91
CA CYS A 61 13.57 -28.33 12.58
C CYS A 61 14.00 -29.06 13.85
N GLY A 62 13.98 -30.39 13.83
CA GLY A 62 14.23 -31.26 14.99
C GLY A 62 15.64 -31.18 15.62
N CYS A 63 16.46 -30.20 15.24
CA CYS A 63 17.73 -29.92 15.88
C CYS A 63 17.52 -28.89 17.00
N GLY A 64 17.01 -29.34 18.15
CA GLY A 64 16.74 -28.53 19.34
C GLY A 64 17.99 -27.96 20.00
N ARG A 65 18.68 -27.02 19.35
CA ARG A 65 19.82 -26.29 19.92
C ARG A 65 19.33 -25.20 20.86
N GLU A 66 19.25 -25.47 22.15
CA GLU A 66 18.88 -24.46 23.14
C GLU A 66 19.83 -23.26 23.10
N PRO A 67 19.32 -22.02 23.31
CA PRO A 67 20.17 -20.84 23.35
C PRO A 67 21.14 -20.97 24.53
N GLN A 68 22.29 -20.29 24.47
CA GLN A 68 23.36 -20.52 25.46
C GLN A 68 22.83 -20.37 26.89
N PRO A 69 22.91 -21.44 27.72
CA PRO A 69 22.34 -21.41 29.04
C PRO A 69 23.14 -20.48 29.94
N SER A 70 22.43 -19.59 30.63
CA SER A 70 22.96 -18.75 31.71
C SER A 70 22.40 -19.18 33.07
N SER A 71 23.06 -18.79 34.15
CA SER A 71 22.61 -19.06 35.53
C SER A 71 21.17 -18.58 35.81
N CYS A 72 20.71 -17.55 35.09
CA CYS A 72 19.36 -16.99 35.21
C CYS A 72 18.36 -17.55 34.18
N SER A 73 18.78 -18.43 33.27
CA SER A 73 17.98 -18.87 32.12
C SER A 73 16.68 -19.58 32.54
N GLY A 74 16.75 -20.41 33.59
CA GLY A 74 15.59 -21.12 34.14
C GLY A 74 14.54 -20.18 34.74
N THR A 75 15.00 -19.18 35.52
CA THR A 75 14.12 -18.19 36.16
C THR A 75 13.46 -17.26 35.13
N LEU A 76 14.20 -16.88 34.10
CA LEU A 76 13.76 -15.93 33.07
C LEU A 76 12.95 -16.57 31.93
N LYS A 77 12.85 -17.91 31.89
CA LYS A 77 12.15 -18.67 30.84
C LYS A 77 12.55 -18.22 29.43
N VAL A 78 13.87 -18.16 29.19
CA VAL A 78 14.49 -17.62 27.96
C VAL A 78 13.95 -18.26 26.68
N ARG A 79 13.46 -19.51 26.76
CA ARG A 79 12.83 -20.24 25.64
C ARG A 79 11.61 -19.54 25.03
N ASN A 80 10.93 -18.67 25.78
CA ASN A 80 9.73 -17.98 25.32
C ASN A 80 10.04 -16.60 24.72
N TRP A 81 11.31 -16.20 24.70
CA TRP A 81 11.69 -14.87 24.23
C TRP A 81 11.81 -14.85 22.71
N ARG A 82 11.33 -13.76 22.12
CA ARG A 82 11.62 -13.41 20.73
C ARG A 82 12.56 -12.21 20.73
N VAL A 83 13.64 -12.33 19.97
CA VAL A 83 14.69 -11.32 19.89
C VAL A 83 14.76 -10.86 18.44
N ASP A 84 14.56 -9.57 18.23
CA ASP A 84 14.62 -8.92 16.92
C ASP A 84 15.43 -7.63 17.03
N TYR A 85 15.99 -7.17 15.90
CA TYR A 85 16.60 -5.85 15.87
C TYR A 85 15.54 -4.77 16.14
N ALA A 86 15.84 -3.90 17.11
CA ALA A 86 14.98 -2.78 17.43
C ALA A 86 14.93 -1.81 16.23
N PRO A 87 13.74 -1.46 15.73
CA PRO A 87 13.60 -0.39 14.74
C PRO A 87 14.05 0.95 15.33
N HIS A 88 14.38 1.90 14.45
CA HIS A 88 14.76 3.24 14.88
C HIS A 88 13.64 3.89 15.73
N PRO A 89 13.94 4.66 16.81
CA PRO A 89 12.92 5.18 17.73
C PRO A 89 11.80 6.01 17.09
N ARG A 90 12.08 6.70 15.97
CA ARG A 90 11.08 7.46 15.19
C ARG A 90 10.19 6.60 14.28
N ASN A 91 10.55 5.34 14.04
CA ASN A 91 9.78 4.37 13.26
C ASN A 91 8.81 3.58 14.14
N VAL A 92 8.86 3.75 15.47
CA VAL A 92 8.03 3.05 16.45
C VAL A 92 6.85 3.92 16.85
N TYR A 93 5.64 3.38 16.78
CA TYR A 93 4.43 4.01 17.29
C TYR A 93 4.21 3.66 18.76
N TRP A 94 4.80 4.44 19.66
CA TRP A 94 4.79 4.21 21.12
C TRP A 94 3.41 3.96 21.71
N ASP A 95 2.38 4.67 21.23
CA ASP A 95 1.00 4.52 21.69
C ASP A 95 0.41 3.13 21.36
N ASN A 96 0.83 2.56 20.22
CA ASN A 96 0.32 1.30 19.71
C ASN A 96 1.00 0.06 20.33
N LEU A 97 2.15 0.21 21.01
CA LEU A 97 2.86 -0.95 21.61
C LEU A 97 2.05 -1.61 22.73
N SER A 98 1.08 -0.90 23.32
CA SER A 98 0.15 -1.45 24.31
C SER A 98 -0.82 -2.48 23.73
N VAL A 99 -1.10 -2.42 22.43
CA VAL A 99 -2.06 -3.29 21.75
C VAL A 99 -1.32 -4.51 21.24
N GLN A 100 -1.45 -5.64 21.94
CA GLN A 100 -0.69 -6.87 21.64
C GLN A 100 -1.56 -8.12 21.52
N GLY A 101 -1.00 -9.12 20.82
CA GLY A 101 -1.49 -10.50 20.80
C GLY A 101 -2.91 -10.65 20.23
N PHE A 102 -3.76 -11.37 20.96
CA PHE A 102 -5.11 -11.72 20.52
C PHE A 102 -6.00 -10.49 20.28
N ARG A 103 -5.90 -9.44 21.12
CA ARG A 103 -6.69 -8.22 20.97
C ARG A 103 -6.36 -7.49 19.67
N TRP A 104 -5.07 -7.46 19.31
CA TRP A 104 -4.62 -6.92 18.03
C TRP A 104 -5.18 -7.73 16.85
N TRP A 105 -5.09 -9.07 16.93
CA TRP A 105 -5.56 -9.94 15.85
C TRP A 105 -7.08 -9.84 15.63
N VAL A 106 -7.89 -9.84 16.70
CA VAL A 106 -9.34 -9.64 16.61
C VAL A 106 -9.68 -8.29 16.00
N ARG A 107 -9.01 -7.22 16.43
CA ARG A 107 -9.20 -5.87 15.88
C ARG A 107 -8.85 -5.82 14.40
N CYS A 108 -7.71 -6.41 14.01
CA CYS A 108 -7.27 -6.51 12.63
C CYS A 108 -8.28 -7.30 11.78
N LEU A 109 -8.76 -8.45 12.27
CA LEU A 109 -9.75 -9.26 11.55
C LEU A 109 -11.06 -8.50 11.38
N LEU A 110 -11.60 -7.88 12.44
CA LEU A 110 -12.86 -7.13 12.38
C LEU A 110 -12.77 -5.94 11.43
N LEU A 111 -11.67 -5.18 11.46
CA LEU A 111 -11.48 -4.03 10.56
C LEU A 111 -11.34 -4.47 9.10
N ASN A 112 -10.57 -5.51 8.81
CA ASN A 112 -10.43 -6.01 7.43
C ASN A 112 -11.74 -6.63 6.92
N PHE A 113 -12.48 -7.33 7.79
CA PHE A 113 -13.81 -7.82 7.48
C PHE A 113 -14.74 -6.65 7.16
N PHE A 114 -14.85 -5.66 8.04
CA PHE A 114 -15.66 -4.47 7.82
C PHE A 114 -15.27 -3.73 6.54
N LEU A 115 -13.97 -3.55 6.28
CA LEU A 115 -13.46 -2.94 5.06
C LEU A 115 -13.91 -3.71 3.82
N PHE A 116 -13.81 -5.04 3.81
CA PHE A 116 -14.26 -5.86 2.70
C PHE A 116 -15.76 -5.71 2.42
N PHE A 117 -16.60 -5.73 3.46
CA PHE A 117 -18.04 -5.51 3.31
C PHE A 117 -18.35 -4.10 2.81
N LEU A 118 -17.77 -3.08 3.46
CA LEU A 118 -17.95 -1.68 3.10
C LEU A 118 -17.57 -1.43 1.64
N LEU A 119 -16.42 -1.94 1.21
CA LEU A 119 -15.98 -1.83 -0.18
C LEU A 119 -16.92 -2.59 -1.13
N THR A 120 -17.41 -3.77 -0.76
CA THR A 120 -18.43 -4.46 -1.57
C THR A 120 -19.68 -3.59 -1.77
N PHE A 121 -20.15 -2.88 -0.73
CA PHE A 121 -21.28 -1.96 -0.85
C PHE A 121 -20.96 -0.73 -1.70
N LEU A 122 -19.82 -0.07 -1.47
CA LEU A 122 -19.42 1.17 -2.16
C LEU A 122 -19.23 0.96 -3.67
N THR A 123 -18.92 -0.26 -4.06
CA THR A 123 -18.55 -0.63 -5.44
C THR A 123 -19.73 -1.15 -6.23
N THR A 124 -20.89 -1.20 -5.58
CA THR A 124 -22.18 -1.60 -6.12
C THR A 124 -23.21 -0.43 -6.14
N PRO A 125 -22.84 0.84 -6.46
CA PRO A 125 -23.78 1.95 -6.39
C PRO A 125 -24.95 1.82 -7.38
N SER A 126 -24.74 1.20 -8.54
CA SER A 126 -25.78 0.96 -9.55
C SER A 126 -26.87 -0.02 -9.08
N ILE A 127 -26.52 -1.03 -8.28
CA ILE A 127 -27.49 -1.97 -7.71
C ILE A 127 -28.25 -1.31 -6.56
N ILE A 128 -27.60 -0.49 -5.73
CA ILE A 128 -28.28 0.28 -4.68
C ILE A 128 -29.29 1.25 -5.32
N ILE A 129 -28.91 1.94 -6.39
CA ILE A 129 -29.81 2.87 -7.10
C ILE A 129 -30.99 2.12 -7.73
N SER A 130 -30.74 1.01 -8.42
CA SER A 130 -31.82 0.22 -9.05
C SER A 130 -32.72 -0.53 -8.05
N THR A 131 -32.20 -0.94 -6.89
CA THR A 131 -33.01 -1.50 -5.81
C THR A 131 -33.78 -0.42 -5.06
N MET A 132 -33.20 0.76 -4.81
CA MET A 132 -33.89 1.91 -4.22
C MET A 132 -35.07 2.36 -5.09
N ASP A 133 -34.92 2.31 -6.41
CA ASP A 133 -36.00 2.57 -7.37
C ASP A 133 -37.08 1.45 -7.32
N LYS A 134 -36.66 0.19 -7.21
CA LYS A 134 -37.55 -0.98 -7.08
C LYS A 134 -38.31 -1.04 -5.75
N PHE A 135 -37.75 -0.52 -4.65
CA PHE A 135 -38.39 -0.47 -3.34
C PHE A 135 -39.32 0.74 -3.16
N ASN A 136 -39.58 1.53 -4.21
CA ASN A 136 -40.58 2.61 -4.22
C ASN A 136 -40.36 3.68 -3.12
N VAL A 137 -39.15 3.77 -2.56
CA VAL A 137 -38.75 4.80 -1.57
C VAL A 137 -38.60 6.17 -2.27
N THR A 138 -38.55 6.18 -3.60
CA THR A 138 -38.57 7.34 -4.51
C THR A 138 -39.97 7.88 -4.85
N LYS A 139 -41.07 7.40 -4.24
CA LYS A 139 -42.41 7.96 -4.47
C LYS A 139 -42.55 9.48 -4.20
N PRO A 140 -41.84 10.09 -3.22
CA PRO A 140 -41.85 11.55 -3.08
C PRO A 140 -41.01 12.29 -4.15
N ILE A 141 -40.11 11.59 -4.84
CA ILE A 141 -39.14 12.16 -5.80
C ILE A 141 -39.69 12.12 -7.24
N TYR A 142 -40.62 11.21 -7.55
CA TYR A 142 -41.30 11.18 -8.86
C TYR A 142 -42.07 12.48 -9.17
N TYR A 143 -42.56 13.19 -8.13
CA TYR A 143 -43.19 14.50 -8.27
C TYR A 143 -42.19 15.66 -8.47
N LEU A 144 -40.92 15.46 -8.11
CA LEU A 144 -39.80 16.35 -8.45
C LEU A 144 -39.12 15.84 -9.72
N ASN A 145 -39.86 15.88 -10.83
CA ASN A 145 -39.41 15.50 -12.17
C ASN A 145 -38.33 16.47 -12.70
N SER A 146 -37.17 16.49 -12.06
CA SER A 146 -35.99 17.18 -12.54
C SER A 146 -35.00 16.14 -13.06
N ALA A 147 -34.72 16.19 -14.37
CA ALA A 147 -33.67 15.38 -15.00
C ALA A 147 -32.32 15.49 -14.27
N VAL A 148 -32.13 16.59 -13.52
CA VAL A 148 -31.00 16.80 -12.62
C VAL A 148 -30.94 15.74 -11.52
N VAL A 149 -32.01 15.47 -10.77
CA VAL A 149 -31.95 14.51 -9.64
C VAL A 149 -31.77 13.08 -10.13
N SER A 150 -32.38 12.68 -11.26
CA SER A 150 -32.29 11.30 -11.76
C SER A 150 -30.97 10.98 -12.49
N GLN A 151 -30.30 11.97 -13.10
CA GLN A 151 -29.04 11.75 -13.86
C GLN A 151 -27.78 12.21 -13.10
N PHE A 152 -27.85 13.31 -12.34
CA PHE A 152 -26.68 13.80 -11.59
C PHE A 152 -26.47 13.07 -10.27
N PHE A 153 -27.53 12.66 -9.57
CA PHE A 153 -27.36 12.03 -8.26
C PHE A 153 -26.58 10.69 -8.33
N PRO A 154 -26.89 9.77 -9.27
CA PRO A 154 -26.09 8.55 -9.47
C PRO A 154 -24.61 8.80 -9.77
N THR A 155 -24.34 9.77 -10.65
CA THR A 155 -22.98 10.06 -11.12
C THR A 155 -22.17 10.76 -10.04
N LEU A 156 -22.74 11.74 -9.33
CA LEU A 156 -22.11 12.42 -8.20
C LEU A 156 -21.84 11.46 -7.03
N LEU A 157 -22.79 10.56 -6.74
CA LEU A 157 -22.63 9.55 -5.70
C LEU A 157 -21.50 8.58 -6.04
N LEU A 158 -21.41 8.11 -7.29
CA LEU A 158 -20.32 7.24 -7.76
C LEU A 158 -18.95 7.93 -7.68
N TRP A 159 -18.86 9.21 -8.11
CA TRP A 159 -17.63 9.99 -7.99
C TRP A 159 -17.22 10.21 -6.54
N SER A 160 -18.18 10.52 -5.65
CA SER A 160 -17.92 10.73 -4.24
C SER A 160 -17.39 9.47 -3.54
N PHE A 161 -17.98 8.30 -3.81
CA PHE A 161 -17.53 7.04 -3.24
C PHE A 161 -16.20 6.59 -3.81
N SER A 162 -15.94 6.82 -5.09
CA SER A 162 -14.63 6.56 -5.69
C SER A 162 -13.53 7.43 -5.09
N ALA A 163 -13.83 8.69 -4.72
CA ALA A 163 -12.88 9.58 -4.05
C ALA A 163 -12.66 9.24 -2.58
N LEU A 164 -13.67 8.67 -1.90
CA LEU A 164 -13.62 8.27 -0.49
C LEU A 164 -12.96 6.89 -0.27
N LEU A 165 -12.97 6.01 -1.28
CA LEU A 165 -12.42 4.66 -1.14
C LEU A 165 -10.95 4.62 -0.66
N PRO A 166 -10.02 5.40 -1.23
CA PRO A 166 -8.62 5.43 -0.78
C PRO A 166 -8.47 5.93 0.66
N THR A 167 -9.28 6.91 1.07
CA THR A 167 -9.23 7.46 2.44
C THR A 167 -9.79 6.47 3.45
N ILE A 168 -10.83 5.71 3.11
CA ILE A 168 -11.36 4.62 3.93
C ILE A 168 -10.30 3.53 4.14
N VAL A 169 -9.60 3.10 3.08
CA VAL A 169 -8.52 2.11 3.20
C VAL A 169 -7.39 2.64 4.09
N TYR A 170 -7.01 3.91 3.94
CA TYR A 170 -6.03 4.57 4.80
C TYR A 170 -6.44 4.55 6.28
N TYR A 171 -7.63 5.02 6.61
CA TYR A 171 -8.11 5.04 7.99
C TYR A 171 -8.28 3.64 8.57
N SER A 172 -8.66 2.65 7.74
CA SER A 172 -8.71 1.25 8.17
C SER A 172 -7.32 0.76 8.61
N THR A 173 -6.26 1.12 7.89
CA THR A 173 -4.90 0.70 8.21
C THR A 173 -4.33 1.37 9.46
N LEU A 174 -4.64 2.65 9.67
CA LEU A 174 -4.34 3.34 10.94
C LEU A 174 -5.10 2.71 12.10
N GLY A 175 -6.36 2.33 11.86
CA GLY A 175 -7.20 1.64 12.82
C GLY A 175 -6.62 0.31 13.31
N GLU A 176 -5.75 -0.35 12.56
CA GLU A 176 -5.13 -1.63 12.93
C GLU A 176 -4.02 -1.49 13.98
N CYS A 177 -3.58 -0.26 14.29
CA CYS A 177 -2.61 0.02 15.35
C CYS A 177 -1.32 -0.80 15.24
N HIS A 178 -0.64 -0.72 14.10
CA HIS A 178 0.66 -1.38 13.92
C HIS A 178 1.74 -0.77 14.83
N TRP A 179 2.67 -1.60 15.31
CA TRP A 179 3.78 -1.13 16.17
C TRP A 179 4.84 -0.33 15.40
N ASN A 180 5.08 -0.72 14.15
CA ASN A 180 6.11 -0.12 13.30
C ASN A 180 5.46 0.66 12.17
N ARG A 181 5.90 1.90 11.98
CA ARG A 181 5.46 2.78 10.91
C ARG A 181 5.80 2.24 9.52
N SER A 182 6.98 1.68 9.36
CA SER A 182 7.38 1.05 8.08
C SER A 182 6.47 -0.13 7.71
N ARG A 183 6.05 -0.93 8.71
CA ARG A 183 5.14 -2.06 8.50
C ARG A 183 3.73 -1.59 8.17
N GLU A 184 3.24 -0.55 8.85
CA GLU A 184 1.97 0.09 8.55
C GLU A 184 1.91 0.57 7.09
N GLN A 185 2.94 1.32 6.65
CA GLN A 185 3.00 1.87 5.29
C GLN A 185 3.09 0.76 4.23
N LEU A 186 3.79 -0.34 4.53
CA LEU A 186 3.84 -1.51 3.64
C LEU A 186 2.46 -2.18 3.52
N ILE A 187 1.76 -2.42 4.63
CA ILE A 187 0.43 -3.05 4.62
C ILE A 187 -0.59 -2.13 3.93
N MET A 188 -0.48 -0.82 4.17
CA MET A 188 -1.28 0.19 3.50
C MET A 188 -1.10 0.14 1.98
N MET A 189 0.15 0.12 1.50
CA MET A 189 0.46 -0.02 0.08
C MET A 189 -0.19 -1.28 -0.51
N HIS A 190 -0.08 -2.42 0.16
CA HIS A 190 -0.64 -3.68 -0.35
C HIS A 190 -2.16 -3.63 -0.44
N LYS A 191 -2.84 -3.18 0.62
CA LYS A 191 -4.31 -3.07 0.65
C LYS A 191 -4.80 -2.11 -0.41
N LEU A 192 -4.23 -0.90 -0.44
CA LEU A 192 -4.62 0.13 -1.39
C LEU A 192 -4.41 -0.35 -2.84
N TYR A 193 -3.27 -0.97 -3.13
CA TYR A 193 -3.00 -1.53 -4.46
C TYR A 193 -4.02 -2.60 -4.87
N ILE A 194 -4.27 -3.60 -4.02
CA ILE A 194 -5.21 -4.70 -4.34
C ILE A 194 -6.62 -4.15 -4.57
N PHE A 195 -7.07 -3.22 -3.72
CA PHE A 195 -8.40 -2.63 -3.86
C PHE A 195 -8.53 -1.71 -5.07
N LEU A 196 -7.54 -0.85 -5.32
CA LEU A 196 -7.53 0.00 -6.52
C LEU A 196 -7.44 -0.84 -7.80
N LEU A 197 -6.64 -1.91 -7.82
CA LEU A 197 -6.55 -2.82 -8.95
C LEU A 197 -7.90 -3.47 -9.24
N PHE A 198 -8.58 -3.99 -8.21
CA PHE A 198 -9.87 -4.63 -8.41
C PHE A 198 -10.94 -3.63 -8.92
N MET A 199 -10.90 -2.38 -8.44
CA MET A 199 -11.87 -1.34 -8.79
C MET A 199 -11.62 -0.60 -10.10
N VAL A 200 -10.38 -0.21 -10.34
CA VAL A 200 -10.00 0.62 -11.48
C VAL A 200 -9.74 -0.25 -12.70
N LEU A 201 -9.13 -1.43 -12.50
CA LEU A 201 -8.78 -2.34 -13.59
C LEU A 201 -9.82 -3.45 -13.75
N ILE A 202 -9.94 -4.37 -12.79
CA ILE A 202 -10.68 -5.63 -13.01
C ILE A 202 -12.18 -5.42 -13.30
N LEU A 203 -12.89 -4.66 -12.46
CA LEU A 203 -14.34 -4.50 -12.63
C LEU A 203 -14.72 -3.79 -13.96
N PRO A 204 -14.14 -2.63 -14.30
CA PRO A 204 -14.43 -1.96 -15.58
C PRO A 204 -14.03 -2.80 -16.79
N SER A 205 -12.87 -3.47 -16.75
CA SER A 205 -12.39 -4.32 -17.85
C SER A 205 -13.28 -5.52 -18.12
N LEU A 206 -14.01 -6.03 -17.12
CA LEU A 206 -14.98 -7.13 -17.30
C LEU A 206 -16.40 -6.62 -17.66
N GLY A 207 -16.60 -5.30 -17.74
CA GLY A 207 -17.93 -4.70 -17.89
C GLY A 207 -18.84 -4.96 -16.68
N LEU A 208 -18.26 -5.31 -15.53
CA LEU A 208 -18.99 -5.69 -14.34
C LEU A 208 -19.22 -4.47 -13.46
N THR A 209 -20.48 -4.27 -13.07
CA THR A 209 -20.89 -3.14 -12.23
C THR A 209 -20.86 -3.45 -10.73
N SER A 210 -20.50 -4.67 -10.32
CA SER A 210 -20.39 -5.05 -8.90
C SER A 210 -19.57 -6.33 -8.65
N LEU A 211 -19.06 -6.45 -7.42
CA LEU A 211 -18.34 -7.62 -6.92
C LEU A 211 -19.26 -8.86 -6.75
N ALA A 212 -20.55 -8.67 -6.46
CA ALA A 212 -21.51 -9.77 -6.38
C ALA A 212 -21.74 -10.45 -7.73
N VAL A 213 -21.81 -9.66 -8.82
CA VAL A 213 -21.90 -10.20 -10.18
C VAL A 213 -20.57 -10.84 -10.59
N PHE A 214 -19.43 -10.30 -10.16
CA PHE A 214 -18.13 -10.95 -10.35
C PHE A 214 -18.06 -12.35 -9.73
N PHE A 215 -18.52 -12.54 -8.48
CA PHE A 215 -18.53 -13.87 -7.86
C PHE A 215 -19.51 -14.84 -8.51
N ARG A 216 -20.69 -14.37 -8.93
CA ARG A 216 -21.61 -15.20 -9.74
C ARG A 216 -20.95 -15.61 -11.05
N TRP A 217 -20.31 -14.69 -11.75
CA TRP A 217 -19.56 -14.99 -12.96
C TRP A 217 -18.42 -16.00 -12.73
N LEU A 218 -17.67 -15.89 -11.61
CA LEU A 218 -16.53 -16.76 -11.33
C LEU A 218 -16.93 -18.19 -10.96
N PHE A 219 -18.07 -18.37 -10.28
CA PHE A 219 -18.48 -19.67 -9.73
C PHE A 219 -19.66 -20.33 -10.45
N ASP A 220 -20.44 -19.59 -11.24
CA ASP A 220 -21.63 -20.12 -11.92
C ASP A 220 -21.33 -20.59 -13.35
N LYS A 221 -21.53 -21.89 -13.61
CA LYS A 221 -21.19 -22.54 -14.89
C LYS A 221 -22.14 -22.16 -16.03
N GLU A 222 -23.41 -21.83 -15.72
CA GLU A 222 -24.40 -21.46 -16.73
C GLU A 222 -24.11 -20.07 -17.32
N PHE A 223 -23.64 -19.15 -16.47
CA PHE A 223 -23.29 -17.79 -16.88
C PHE A 223 -22.06 -17.74 -17.81
N LEU A 224 -21.15 -18.71 -17.69
CA LEU A 224 -19.98 -18.86 -18.57
C LEU A 224 -20.35 -19.37 -19.98
N ALA A 225 -21.40 -20.19 -20.10
CA ALA A 225 -21.85 -20.75 -21.37
C ALA A 225 -22.66 -19.73 -22.20
N ASP A 226 -23.58 -19.00 -21.57
CA ASP A 226 -24.39 -17.95 -22.24
C ASP A 226 -23.64 -16.61 -22.41
N GLY A 227 -22.59 -16.37 -21.63
CA GLY A 227 -21.84 -15.11 -21.64
C GLY A 227 -20.93 -14.91 -22.85
N LYS A 228 -20.59 -15.96 -23.61
CA LYS A 228 -19.56 -15.94 -24.66
C LYS A 228 -19.79 -14.85 -25.72
N LEU A 229 -21.06 -14.60 -26.09
CA LEU A 229 -21.45 -13.58 -27.08
C LEU A 229 -21.43 -12.14 -26.52
N ARG A 230 -21.51 -11.98 -25.19
CA ARG A 230 -21.51 -10.67 -24.51
C ARG A 230 -20.10 -10.18 -24.19
N PHE A 231 -19.15 -11.10 -23.98
CA PHE A 231 -17.75 -10.80 -23.65
C PHE A 231 -16.86 -10.53 -24.88
N GLU A 232 -17.28 -10.95 -26.08
CA GLU A 232 -16.60 -10.57 -27.33
C GLU A 232 -16.63 -9.03 -27.52
N CYS A 233 -17.63 -8.35 -26.93
CA CYS A 233 -17.77 -6.90 -26.93
C CYS A 233 -17.15 -6.18 -25.71
N VAL A 234 -16.72 -6.90 -24.68
CA VAL A 234 -16.20 -6.31 -23.42
C VAL A 234 -14.80 -5.69 -23.60
N PHE A 235 -14.09 -6.06 -24.67
CA PHE A 235 -12.83 -5.41 -25.08
C PHE A 235 -12.98 -4.57 -26.35
N LEU A 236 -14.13 -3.94 -26.58
CA LEU A 236 -14.25 -2.96 -27.66
C LEU A 236 -13.18 -1.85 -27.50
N PRO A 237 -12.67 -1.26 -28.60
CA PRO A 237 -11.73 -0.15 -28.58
C PRO A 237 -12.12 1.00 -27.62
N ASP A 238 -13.42 1.15 -27.37
CA ASP A 238 -14.00 2.12 -26.44
C ASP A 238 -13.52 1.96 -24.98
N GLN A 239 -13.30 0.73 -24.50
CA GLN A 239 -12.75 0.51 -23.15
C GLN A 239 -11.27 0.86 -23.08
N GLY A 240 -10.52 0.61 -24.15
CA GLY A 240 -9.12 1.05 -24.27
C GLY A 240 -9.01 2.58 -24.21
N ALA A 241 -9.91 3.29 -24.89
CA ALA A 241 -9.97 4.75 -24.86
C ALA A 241 -10.26 5.30 -23.45
N PHE A 242 -11.11 4.64 -22.66
CA PHE A 242 -11.34 5.00 -21.26
C PHE A 242 -10.04 4.98 -20.44
N PHE A 243 -9.25 3.91 -20.54
CA PHE A 243 -8.00 3.78 -19.80
C PHE A 243 -6.90 4.74 -20.30
N VAL A 244 -6.86 5.02 -21.61
CA VAL A 244 -5.96 6.06 -22.15
C VAL A 244 -6.32 7.43 -21.56
N ASN A 245 -7.60 7.81 -21.56
CA ASN A 245 -8.06 9.07 -20.97
C ASN A 245 -7.81 9.14 -19.45
N TYR A 246 -7.96 8.01 -18.76
CA TYR A 246 -7.61 7.88 -17.34
C TYR A 246 -6.12 8.17 -17.11
N VAL A 247 -5.21 7.58 -17.90
CA VAL A 247 -3.77 7.80 -17.78
C VAL A 247 -3.40 9.25 -18.12
N ILE A 248 -3.99 9.85 -19.16
CA ILE A 248 -3.77 11.26 -19.51
C ILE A 248 -4.19 12.18 -18.36
N THR A 249 -5.37 11.93 -17.78
CA THR A 249 -5.90 12.73 -16.67
C THR A 249 -5.06 12.54 -15.41
N ALA A 250 -4.65 11.31 -15.10
CA ALA A 250 -3.75 11.02 -13.99
C ALA A 250 -2.37 11.70 -14.16
N GLY A 251 -1.85 11.75 -15.39
CA GLY A 251 -0.55 12.37 -15.69
C GLY A 251 -0.56 13.88 -15.68
N LEU A 252 -1.54 14.51 -16.32
CA LEU A 252 -1.60 15.97 -16.40
C LEU A 252 -2.26 16.57 -15.16
N VAL A 253 -3.51 16.17 -14.87
CA VAL A 253 -4.30 16.74 -13.78
C VAL A 253 -3.84 16.18 -12.43
N GLY A 254 -3.63 14.86 -12.34
CA GLY A 254 -3.20 14.19 -11.11
C GLY A 254 -1.84 14.70 -10.62
N SER A 255 -0.80 14.68 -11.47
CA SER A 255 0.51 15.21 -11.10
C SER A 255 0.48 16.73 -10.82
N GLY A 256 -0.36 17.50 -11.52
CA GLY A 256 -0.56 18.93 -11.21
C GLY A 256 -1.17 19.17 -9.84
N MET A 257 -2.18 18.38 -9.44
CA MET A 257 -2.79 18.44 -8.12
C MET A 257 -1.81 18.05 -7.00
N GLU A 258 -0.98 17.04 -7.23
CA GLU A 258 0.06 16.61 -6.29
C GLU A 258 1.15 17.68 -6.11
N LEU A 259 1.53 18.39 -7.17
CA LEU A 259 2.47 19.50 -7.11
C LEU A 259 1.92 20.66 -6.25
N LEU A 260 0.66 21.02 -6.46
CA LEU A 260 0.00 22.10 -5.72
C LEU A 260 -0.31 21.74 -4.26
N ARG A 261 -0.39 20.44 -3.94
CA ARG A 261 -0.83 19.94 -2.61
C ARG A 261 -2.14 20.58 -2.16
N LEU A 262 -3.10 20.68 -3.09
CA LEU A 262 -4.37 21.39 -2.92
C LEU A 262 -5.12 21.05 -1.60
N PRO A 263 -5.29 19.77 -1.21
CA PRO A 263 -5.95 19.42 0.04
C PRO A 263 -5.21 19.92 1.29
N GLY A 264 -3.88 19.82 1.29
CA GLY A 264 -3.04 20.30 2.39
C GLY A 264 -3.06 21.82 2.53
N LEU A 265 -3.06 22.54 1.39
CA LEU A 265 -3.15 23.99 1.35
C LEU A 265 -4.52 24.48 1.85
N LEU A 266 -5.62 23.82 1.44
CA LEU A 266 -6.97 24.11 1.92
C LEU A 266 -7.11 23.92 3.44
N LEU A 267 -6.61 22.80 3.97
CA LEU A 267 -6.65 22.57 5.42
C LEU A 267 -5.83 23.61 6.17
N TYR A 268 -4.67 23.99 5.63
CA TYR A 268 -3.83 25.04 6.21
C TYR A 268 -4.53 26.41 6.19
N THR A 269 -5.16 26.82 5.08
CA THR A 269 -5.86 28.10 5.00
C THR A 269 -7.05 28.15 5.95
N ILE A 270 -7.82 27.06 6.04
CA ILE A 270 -8.93 26.95 7.00
C ILE A 270 -8.43 27.05 8.44
N ARG A 271 -7.37 26.30 8.80
CA ARG A 271 -6.77 26.36 10.15
C ARG A 271 -6.21 27.75 10.47
N MET A 272 -5.58 28.41 9.51
CA MET A 272 -5.07 29.78 9.66
C MET A 272 -6.19 30.82 9.80
N ALA A 273 -7.31 30.63 9.10
CA ALA A 273 -8.49 31.49 9.24
C ALA A 273 -9.18 31.33 10.60
N LEU A 274 -9.21 30.10 11.14
CA LEU A 274 -9.77 29.80 12.46
C LEU A 274 -8.86 30.19 13.62
N ALA A 275 -7.54 30.30 13.41
CA ALA A 275 -6.57 30.65 14.44
C ALA A 275 -6.70 32.11 14.89
N ARG A 276 -7.10 32.32 16.14
CA ARG A 276 -7.35 33.64 16.75
C ARG A 276 -6.13 34.20 17.46
N SER A 277 -5.30 33.34 18.07
CA SER A 277 -4.13 33.76 18.84
C SER A 277 -2.83 33.78 18.03
N ALA A 278 -1.89 34.66 18.40
CA ALA A 278 -0.54 34.66 17.83
C ALA A 278 0.21 33.34 18.09
N ALA A 279 -0.04 32.70 19.23
CA ALA A 279 0.52 31.40 19.57
C ALA A 279 -0.06 30.27 18.70
N GLU A 280 -1.37 30.28 18.45
CA GLU A 280 -2.04 29.33 17.56
C GLU A 280 -1.56 29.47 16.12
N ARG A 281 -1.41 30.71 15.62
CA ARG A 281 -0.85 30.94 14.27
C ARG A 281 0.59 30.44 14.15
N LYS A 282 1.41 30.62 15.20
CA LYS A 282 2.77 30.06 15.24
C LYS A 282 2.74 28.53 15.23
N TYR A 283 1.84 27.93 16.00
CA TYR A 283 1.64 26.48 16.03
C TYR A 283 1.22 25.91 14.66
N VAL A 284 0.24 26.53 14.00
CA VAL A 284 -0.21 26.11 12.65
C VAL A 284 0.92 26.20 11.63
N LYS A 285 1.75 27.25 11.68
CA LYS A 285 2.93 27.40 10.82
C LYS A 285 4.01 26.35 11.10
N GLN A 286 4.24 26.02 12.37
CA GLN A 286 5.23 25.00 12.76
C GLN A 286 4.80 23.59 12.33
N ASN A 287 3.50 23.28 12.40
CA ASN A 287 2.94 21.98 12.02
C ASN A 287 2.42 21.94 10.57
N GLN A 288 2.87 22.85 9.71
CA GLN A 288 2.46 22.86 8.30
C GLN A 288 3.08 21.72 7.50
N ALA A 289 4.27 21.28 7.90
CA ALA A 289 5.06 20.34 7.12
C ALA A 289 4.65 18.90 7.51
N TYR A 290 4.23 18.13 6.50
CA TYR A 290 3.79 16.74 6.64
C TYR A 290 4.93 15.79 6.26
N GLU A 291 4.92 14.59 6.84
CA GLU A 291 5.78 13.51 6.40
C GLU A 291 5.20 12.87 5.13
N PHE A 292 6.08 12.45 4.23
CA PHE A 292 5.65 11.82 2.98
C PHE A 292 5.12 10.40 3.22
N GLU A 293 3.87 10.16 2.83
CA GLU A 293 3.21 8.86 3.00
C GLU A 293 3.51 7.93 1.82
N TYR A 294 4.64 7.22 1.92
CA TYR A 294 5.08 6.28 0.89
C TYR A 294 4.05 5.20 0.56
N GLY A 295 3.29 4.72 1.54
CA GLY A 295 2.33 3.63 1.35
C GLY A 295 1.22 4.00 0.35
N ALA A 296 0.59 5.16 0.55
CA ALA A 296 -0.47 5.65 -0.34
C ALA A 296 0.06 5.94 -1.74
N MET A 297 1.16 6.69 -1.82
CA MET A 297 1.71 7.17 -3.08
C MET A 297 2.19 6.00 -3.95
N TYR A 298 2.84 5.00 -3.35
CA TYR A 298 3.22 3.78 -4.08
C TYR A 298 2.00 2.98 -4.52
N GLY A 299 0.97 2.81 -3.68
CA GLY A 299 -0.25 2.10 -4.08
C GLY A 299 -0.90 2.69 -5.33
N TRP A 300 -1.02 4.02 -5.41
CA TRP A 300 -1.55 4.72 -6.58
C TRP A 300 -0.67 4.58 -7.81
N THR A 301 0.63 4.87 -7.69
CA THR A 301 1.56 4.79 -8.83
C THR A 301 1.69 3.35 -9.36
N LEU A 302 1.70 2.34 -8.48
CA LEU A 302 1.70 0.93 -8.87
C LEU A 302 0.41 0.55 -9.60
N CYS A 303 -0.74 1.08 -9.18
CA CYS A 303 -2.02 0.84 -9.87
C CYS A 303 -1.98 1.42 -11.29
N VAL A 304 -1.60 2.70 -11.45
CA VAL A 304 -1.49 3.33 -12.79
C VAL A 304 -0.47 2.61 -13.67
N PHE A 305 0.67 2.22 -13.09
CA PHE A 305 1.67 1.40 -13.79
C PHE A 305 1.09 0.06 -14.26
N THR A 306 0.30 -0.61 -13.41
CA THR A 306 -0.37 -1.87 -13.75
C THR A 306 -1.39 -1.69 -14.88
N VAL A 307 -2.15 -0.59 -14.88
CA VAL A 307 -3.08 -0.24 -15.98
C VAL A 307 -2.34 -0.05 -17.30
N ILE A 308 -1.23 0.73 -17.29
CA ILE A 308 -0.40 0.96 -18.48
C ILE A 308 0.14 -0.37 -19.01
N MET A 309 0.67 -1.23 -18.13
CA MET A 309 1.19 -2.54 -18.51
C MET A 309 0.10 -3.46 -19.06
N ALA A 310 -1.04 -3.57 -18.38
CA ALA A 310 -2.15 -4.45 -18.77
C ALA A 310 -2.68 -4.12 -20.17
N TYR A 311 -2.84 -2.82 -20.50
CA TYR A 311 -3.39 -2.37 -21.78
C TYR A 311 -2.34 -2.08 -22.86
N SER A 312 -1.05 -2.22 -22.56
CA SER A 312 0.04 -1.90 -23.49
C SER A 312 -0.02 -2.69 -24.80
N ILE A 313 -0.43 -3.97 -24.74
CA ILE A 313 -0.49 -4.85 -25.92
C ILE A 313 -1.80 -4.64 -26.68
N THR A 314 -2.93 -4.48 -25.98
CA THR A 314 -4.25 -4.31 -26.60
C THR A 314 -4.45 -2.91 -27.20
N CYS A 315 -3.90 -1.87 -26.55
CA CYS A 315 -4.01 -0.47 -26.97
C CYS A 315 -2.64 0.21 -26.82
N PRO A 316 -1.73 0.10 -27.81
CA PRO A 316 -0.36 0.59 -27.69
C PRO A 316 -0.25 2.11 -27.50
N VAL A 317 -1.31 2.86 -27.82
CA VAL A 317 -1.40 4.31 -27.59
C VAL A 317 -1.30 4.67 -26.11
N ILE A 318 -1.62 3.76 -25.18
CA ILE A 318 -1.48 4.03 -23.73
C ILE A 318 -0.01 4.18 -23.28
N VAL A 319 0.93 3.54 -23.98
CA VAL A 319 2.35 3.49 -23.60
C VAL A 319 3.04 4.87 -23.65
N PRO A 320 2.93 5.68 -24.74
CA PRO A 320 3.54 7.01 -24.75
C PRO A 320 2.96 7.94 -23.68
N PHE A 321 1.64 7.89 -23.44
CA PHE A 321 1.02 8.66 -22.35
C PHE A 321 1.41 8.13 -20.97
N GLY A 322 1.63 6.82 -20.83
CA GLY A 322 2.16 6.22 -19.62
C GLY A 322 3.60 6.65 -19.32
N LEU A 323 4.44 6.75 -20.35
CA LEU A 323 5.79 7.31 -20.21
C LEU A 323 5.75 8.78 -19.78
N LEU A 324 4.86 9.57 -20.40
CA LEU A 324 4.63 10.97 -20.00
C LEU A 324 4.21 11.06 -18.53
N TYR A 325 3.27 10.23 -18.07
CA TYR A 325 2.86 10.13 -16.66
C TYR A 325 4.07 9.86 -15.75
N LEU A 326 4.89 8.86 -16.06
CA LEU A 326 6.05 8.51 -15.22
C LEU A 326 7.09 9.64 -15.15
N MET A 327 7.32 10.35 -16.27
CA MET A 327 8.25 11.49 -16.30
C MET A 327 7.73 12.66 -15.48
N LEU A 328 6.45 13.03 -15.64
CA LEU A 328 5.82 14.09 -14.86
C LEU A 328 5.80 13.74 -13.36
N LYS A 329 5.40 12.51 -13.02
CA LYS A 329 5.39 12.01 -11.65
C LYS A 329 6.78 12.08 -11.02
N HIS A 330 7.83 11.65 -11.75
CA HIS A 330 9.20 11.73 -11.27
C HIS A 330 9.64 13.17 -10.97
N LEU A 331 9.33 14.12 -11.86
CA LEU A 331 9.68 15.52 -11.68
C LEU A 331 8.94 16.15 -10.49
N VAL A 332 7.63 15.89 -10.38
CA VAL A 332 6.77 16.41 -9.29
C VAL A 332 7.19 15.84 -7.95
N ASP A 333 7.40 14.52 -7.85
CA ASP A 333 7.82 13.88 -6.61
C ASP A 333 9.22 14.33 -6.18
N LYS A 334 10.14 14.47 -7.13
CA LYS A 334 11.48 15.00 -6.85
C LYS A 334 11.38 16.41 -6.26
N HIS A 335 10.63 17.31 -6.90
CA HIS A 335 10.45 18.68 -6.41
C HIS A 335 9.82 18.69 -5.01
N ASN A 336 8.73 17.95 -4.82
CA ASN A 336 8.02 17.92 -3.56
C ASN A 336 8.85 17.31 -2.41
N LEU A 337 9.63 16.27 -2.67
CA LEU A 337 10.50 15.66 -1.66
C LEU A 337 11.65 16.58 -1.25
N TYR A 338 12.20 17.41 -2.15
CA TYR A 338 13.28 18.35 -1.81
C TYR A 338 12.80 19.55 -1.00
N PHE A 339 11.64 20.13 -1.33
CA PHE A 339 11.24 21.45 -0.81
C PHE A 339 10.08 21.41 0.18
N ALA A 340 9.26 20.35 0.16
CA ALA A 340 7.91 20.40 0.73
C ALA A 340 7.65 19.41 1.87
N TYR A 341 8.29 18.24 1.86
CA TYR A 341 8.07 17.16 2.83
C TYR A 341 9.19 17.06 3.86
N LEU A 342 8.86 16.58 5.07
CA LEU A 342 9.87 16.19 6.05
C LEU A 342 10.50 14.84 5.69
N PRO A 343 11.78 14.62 6.04
CA PRO A 343 12.41 13.33 5.89
C PRO A 343 11.75 12.30 6.82
N ALA A 344 11.03 11.36 6.24
CA ALA A 344 10.49 10.21 6.96
C ALA A 344 11.56 9.13 7.07
N ARG A 345 11.87 8.66 8.28
CA ARG A 345 12.81 7.53 8.50
C ARG A 345 12.03 6.22 8.42
N LEU A 346 11.97 5.63 7.22
CA LEU A 346 11.44 4.30 6.99
C LEU A 346 12.55 3.30 6.67
N ASP A 347 12.25 2.03 6.94
CA ASP A 347 13.14 0.92 6.60
C ASP A 347 13.13 0.66 5.08
N ARG A 348 14.28 0.21 4.54
CA ARG A 348 14.43 -0.16 3.12
C ARG A 348 13.41 -1.19 2.63
N GLN A 349 12.84 -1.98 3.53
CA GLN A 349 11.86 -3.02 3.22
C GLN A 349 10.62 -2.49 2.50
N VAL A 350 10.19 -1.25 2.77
CA VAL A 350 9.00 -0.67 2.13
C VAL A 350 9.24 -0.49 0.62
N HIS A 351 10.41 0.03 0.25
CA HIS A 351 10.80 0.19 -1.15
C HIS A 351 10.97 -1.15 -1.87
N LEU A 352 11.58 -2.14 -1.19
CA LEU A 352 11.70 -3.50 -1.73
C LEU A 352 10.34 -4.16 -1.92
N GLY A 353 9.40 -3.94 -0.98
CA GLY A 353 8.01 -4.38 -1.10
C GLY A 353 7.33 -3.78 -2.32
N ALA A 354 7.52 -2.48 -2.57
CA ALA A 354 6.96 -1.82 -3.75
C ALA A 354 7.51 -2.39 -5.07
N VAL A 355 8.81 -2.65 -5.14
CA VAL A 355 9.45 -3.28 -6.32
C VAL A 355 8.91 -4.70 -6.54
N ASN A 356 8.82 -5.50 -5.48
CA ASN A 356 8.26 -6.85 -5.57
C ASN A 356 6.79 -6.81 -6.02
N GLN A 357 6.01 -5.84 -5.54
CA GLN A 357 4.62 -5.67 -5.95
C GLN A 357 4.50 -5.17 -7.40
N ALA A 358 5.45 -4.39 -7.91
CA ALA A 358 5.49 -3.99 -9.32
C ALA A 358 5.67 -5.19 -10.27
N LEU A 359 6.30 -6.28 -9.82
CA LEU A 359 6.42 -7.52 -10.59
C LEU A 359 5.05 -8.19 -10.86
N ALA A 360 3.99 -7.82 -10.11
CA ALA A 360 2.64 -8.31 -10.39
C ALA A 360 2.07 -7.74 -11.69
N ALA A 361 2.44 -6.52 -12.08
CA ALA A 361 1.91 -5.84 -13.27
C ALA A 361 2.11 -6.64 -14.58
N PRO A 362 3.32 -7.14 -14.93
CA PRO A 362 3.50 -7.98 -16.12
C PRO A 362 2.75 -9.32 -16.03
N ILE A 363 2.62 -9.92 -14.83
CA ILE A 363 1.84 -11.15 -14.65
C ILE A 363 0.37 -10.88 -14.99
N ILE A 364 -0.19 -9.78 -14.47
CA ILE A 364 -1.56 -9.35 -14.76
C ILE A 364 -1.76 -9.08 -16.25
N CYS A 365 -0.79 -8.45 -16.92
CA CYS A 365 -0.81 -8.26 -18.37
C CYS A 365 -0.91 -9.59 -19.13
N LEU A 366 -0.10 -10.59 -18.75
CA LEU A 366 -0.13 -11.93 -19.36
C LEU A 366 -1.45 -12.67 -19.09
N ILE A 367 -2.00 -12.55 -17.88
CA ILE A 367 -3.32 -13.11 -17.53
C ILE A 367 -4.39 -12.48 -18.44
N TRP A 368 -4.36 -11.16 -18.63
CA TRP A 368 -5.30 -10.46 -19.50
C TRP A 368 -5.16 -10.87 -20.96
N LEU A 369 -3.92 -11.01 -21.44
CA LEU A 369 -3.65 -11.45 -22.81
C LEU A 369 -4.16 -12.88 -23.04
N TYR A 370 -3.92 -13.77 -22.09
CA TYR A 370 -4.46 -15.13 -22.13
C TYR A 370 -5.99 -15.14 -22.14
N PHE A 371 -6.62 -14.37 -21.24
CA PHE A 371 -8.08 -14.22 -21.20
C PHE A 371 -8.64 -13.74 -22.55
N PHE A 372 -8.00 -12.72 -23.14
CA PHE A 372 -8.38 -12.21 -24.46
C PHE A 372 -8.23 -13.26 -25.57
N SER A 373 -7.12 -14.01 -25.57
CA SER A 373 -6.90 -15.08 -26.56
C SER A 373 -7.97 -16.17 -26.44
N VAL A 374 -8.31 -16.61 -25.23
CA VAL A 374 -9.33 -17.66 -25.02
C VAL A 374 -10.70 -17.20 -25.49
N LEU A 375 -11.08 -15.94 -25.22
CA LEU A 375 -12.36 -15.40 -25.65
C LEU A 375 -12.49 -15.33 -27.18
N ARG A 376 -11.43 -14.90 -27.88
CA ARG A 376 -11.48 -14.64 -29.33
C ARG A 376 -11.25 -15.88 -30.19
N THR A 377 -10.29 -16.74 -29.82
CA THR A 377 -9.90 -17.92 -30.64
C THR A 377 -10.36 -19.25 -30.05
N GLY A 378 -10.85 -19.25 -28.80
CA GLY A 378 -11.16 -20.48 -28.07
C GLY A 378 -9.93 -21.05 -27.34
N PHE A 379 -10.19 -21.96 -26.40
CA PHE A 379 -9.19 -22.54 -25.49
C PHE A 379 -8.18 -23.49 -26.17
N MET A 380 -8.57 -24.12 -27.27
CA MET A 380 -7.73 -25.10 -27.98
C MET A 380 -6.97 -24.50 -29.17
N ALA A 381 -6.99 -23.17 -29.34
CA ALA A 381 -6.26 -22.52 -30.41
C ALA A 381 -4.76 -22.41 -30.07
N ASP A 382 -3.89 -22.54 -31.07
CA ASP A 382 -2.43 -22.50 -30.91
C ASP A 382 -1.95 -21.24 -30.18
N THR A 383 -2.58 -20.09 -30.45
CA THR A 383 -2.29 -18.79 -29.80
C THR A 383 -2.63 -18.81 -28.29
N SER A 384 -3.75 -19.42 -27.91
CA SER A 384 -4.17 -19.52 -26.50
C SER A 384 -3.29 -20.50 -25.71
N LEU A 385 -2.85 -21.59 -26.33
CA LEU A 385 -1.92 -22.55 -25.73
C LEU A 385 -0.53 -21.92 -25.53
N PHE A 386 -0.02 -21.20 -26.54
CA PHE A 386 1.25 -20.49 -26.42
C PHE A 386 1.24 -19.47 -25.27
N THR A 387 0.18 -18.67 -25.18
CA THR A 387 0.06 -17.63 -24.14
C THR A 387 -0.12 -18.22 -22.74
N LEU A 388 -0.80 -19.37 -22.62
CA LEU A 388 -0.87 -20.15 -21.38
C LEU A 388 0.51 -20.64 -20.94
N VAL A 389 1.30 -21.20 -21.85
CA VAL A 389 2.67 -21.67 -21.54
C VAL A 389 3.54 -20.51 -21.06
N VAL A 390 3.52 -19.37 -21.75
CA VAL A 390 4.26 -18.17 -21.33
C VAL A 390 3.81 -17.68 -19.95
N LEU A 391 2.50 -17.67 -19.68
CA LEU A 391 1.96 -17.32 -18.36
C LEU A 391 2.45 -18.29 -17.27
N CYS A 392 2.37 -19.60 -17.50
CA CYS A 392 2.83 -20.59 -16.53
C CYS A 392 4.34 -20.47 -16.27
N VAL A 393 5.16 -20.30 -17.30
CA VAL A 393 6.61 -20.13 -17.16
C VAL A 393 6.94 -18.86 -16.38
N THR A 394 6.31 -17.74 -16.68
CA THR A 394 6.55 -16.47 -15.98
C THR A 394 6.10 -16.53 -14.52
N VAL A 395 4.95 -17.14 -14.22
CA VAL A 395 4.48 -17.37 -12.85
C VAL A 395 5.46 -18.29 -12.11
N CYS A 396 5.95 -19.37 -12.73
CA CYS A 396 6.96 -20.24 -12.13
C CYS A 396 8.28 -19.51 -11.86
N ILE A 397 8.73 -18.62 -12.76
CA ILE A 397 9.93 -17.79 -12.54
C ILE A 397 9.70 -16.81 -11.39
N CYS A 398 8.54 -16.16 -11.32
CA CYS A 398 8.21 -15.24 -10.24
C CYS A 398 8.07 -15.95 -8.89
N ILE A 399 7.37 -17.07 -8.83
CA ILE A 399 7.32 -17.92 -7.62
C ILE A 399 8.72 -18.38 -7.26
N SER A 400 9.54 -18.76 -8.24
CA SER A 400 10.93 -19.14 -7.96
C SER A 400 11.73 -17.96 -7.40
N TYR A 401 11.55 -16.75 -7.93
CA TYR A 401 12.19 -15.55 -7.41
C TYR A 401 11.74 -15.19 -5.99
N THR A 402 10.43 -15.33 -5.69
CA THR A 402 9.84 -15.01 -4.39
C THR A 402 10.10 -16.10 -3.34
N CYS A 403 9.89 -17.37 -3.68
CA CYS A 403 10.09 -18.52 -2.80
C CYS A 403 11.57 -18.90 -2.65
N PHE A 404 12.36 -18.90 -3.74
CA PHE A 404 13.82 -19.06 -3.67
C PHE A 404 14.55 -17.74 -3.46
N GLY A 405 14.05 -16.89 -2.55
CA GLY A 405 14.86 -15.88 -1.86
C GLY A 405 16.16 -16.46 -1.22
N HIS A 406 16.32 -17.79 -1.27
CA HIS A 406 17.56 -18.57 -1.10
C HIS A 406 18.68 -18.27 -2.11
N PHE A 407 18.39 -17.72 -3.29
CA PHE A 407 19.37 -17.23 -4.28
C PHE A 407 19.69 -15.73 -4.14
N LYS A 408 19.47 -15.14 -2.95
CA LYS A 408 19.93 -13.78 -2.61
C LYS A 408 21.44 -13.55 -2.83
N TYR A 409 22.20 -14.61 -3.08
CA TYR A 409 23.62 -14.56 -3.45
C TYR A 409 23.89 -14.15 -4.90
N LEU A 410 22.91 -14.25 -5.80
CA LEU A 410 23.05 -13.89 -7.23
C LEU A 410 22.39 -12.55 -7.58
N SER A 411 21.65 -11.93 -6.65
CA SER A 411 21.11 -10.58 -6.83
C SER A 411 22.11 -9.53 -6.32
N PRO A 412 22.47 -8.51 -7.12
CA PRO A 412 23.48 -7.49 -6.76
C PRO A 412 23.03 -6.50 -5.67
N HIS A 413 22.08 -6.87 -4.81
CA HIS A 413 21.46 -5.97 -3.82
C HIS A 413 21.91 -6.13 -2.38
N ASN A 414 22.94 -6.95 -2.13
CA ASN A 414 23.75 -6.88 -0.92
C ASN A 414 25.09 -6.19 -1.22
N TYR A 415 25.09 -4.86 -1.39
CA TYR A 415 26.27 -4.12 -0.96
C TYR A 415 26.29 -4.18 0.57
N LYS A 416 26.94 -5.22 1.11
CA LYS A 416 27.45 -5.14 2.47
C LYS A 416 28.42 -3.98 2.48
N VAL A 417 28.18 -3.02 3.37
CA VAL A 417 29.14 -1.97 3.72
C VAL A 417 30.33 -2.67 4.37
N TRP A 418 31.27 -3.15 3.55
CA TRP A 418 32.64 -3.35 3.97
C TRP A 418 33.38 -2.06 3.66
N CYS A 419 33.54 -1.22 4.68
CA CYS A 419 34.61 -0.24 4.66
C CYS A 419 35.94 -1.01 4.80
N SER A 420 36.56 -1.32 3.67
CA SER A 420 38.00 -1.53 3.57
C SER A 420 38.41 -1.20 2.13
N CYS A 421 39.40 -0.31 2.00
CA CYS A 421 39.99 0.25 0.78
C CYS A 421 39.63 -0.45 -0.54
N GLY A 422 38.93 0.26 -1.44
CA GLY A 422 38.63 -0.23 -2.78
C GLY A 422 38.13 0.87 -3.72
N VAL A 423 38.64 0.85 -4.96
CA VAL A 423 38.42 1.83 -6.04
C VAL A 423 36.92 2.04 -6.32
N ARG A 424 36.49 3.30 -6.35
CA ARG A 424 35.10 3.70 -6.60
C ARG A 424 34.98 4.24 -8.03
N VAL A 425 34.22 3.57 -8.89
CA VAL A 425 33.85 4.08 -10.22
C VAL A 425 32.51 4.79 -10.10
N VAL A 426 32.48 6.10 -10.36
CA VAL A 426 31.26 6.91 -10.34
C VAL A 426 30.93 7.31 -11.78
N PHE A 427 29.76 6.91 -12.27
CA PHE A 427 29.24 7.40 -13.55
C PHE A 427 28.53 8.74 -13.32
N VAL A 428 29.07 9.81 -13.90
CA VAL A 428 28.45 11.15 -13.89
C VAL A 428 27.87 11.41 -15.28
N TRP A 429 26.57 11.69 -15.36
CA TRP A 429 25.92 12.08 -16.60
C TRP A 429 26.09 13.59 -16.79
N CYS A 430 26.82 14.00 -17.83
CA CYS A 430 26.89 15.39 -18.27
C CYS A 430 26.45 15.47 -19.74
N SER A 431 25.86 16.60 -20.16
CA SER A 431 25.12 16.77 -21.42
C SER A 431 25.89 16.50 -22.73
N CYS A 432 27.16 16.07 -22.70
CA CYS A 432 27.97 15.75 -23.88
C CYS A 432 28.73 14.41 -23.80
N GLY A 433 28.17 13.39 -23.12
CA GLY A 433 28.66 12.00 -23.20
C GLY A 433 29.26 11.44 -21.90
N VAL A 434 29.50 10.13 -21.90
CA VAL A 434 29.98 9.35 -20.74
C VAL A 434 31.49 9.52 -20.57
N ARG A 435 31.92 10.15 -19.48
CA ARG A 435 33.33 10.13 -19.02
C ARG A 435 33.45 9.29 -17.76
N VAL A 436 34.40 8.36 -17.76
CA VAL A 436 34.85 7.63 -16.58
C VAL A 436 35.91 8.49 -15.88
N VAL A 437 35.65 8.89 -14.64
CA VAL A 437 36.62 9.63 -13.82
C VAL A 437 37.05 8.74 -12.66
N PHE A 438 38.35 8.46 -12.58
CA PHE A 438 38.94 7.78 -11.43
C PHE A 438 39.26 8.85 -10.38
N VAL A 439 38.66 8.73 -9.19
CA VAL A 439 38.98 9.59 -8.03
C VAL A 439 39.77 8.75 -7.04
N TRP A 440 40.99 9.18 -6.74
CA TRP A 440 41.79 8.65 -5.63
C TRP A 440 41.47 9.45 -4.36
N CYS A 441 41.21 8.76 -3.25
CA CYS A 441 41.24 9.32 -1.90
C CYS A 441 42.40 8.70 -1.14
#